data_AF-A0A962FC95-F1
#
_entry.id   AF-A0A962FC95-F1
#
_cell.length_a   1.000
_cell.length_b   1.000
_cell.length_c   1.000
_cell.angle_alpha   90.00
_cell.angle_beta   90.00
_cell.angle_gamma   90.00
#
_symmetry.space_group_name_H-M   'P 1'
#
loop_
_entity.id
_entity.type
_entity.pdbx_description
1 polymer ?
#
loop_
_entity_poly.entity_id
_entity_poly.type
_entity_poly.pdbx_seq_one_letter_code
_entity_poly.pdbx_strand_id
1 'polypeptide(L)' 'MEFKRLSDRVLYALQLSLEQNDLVVSERLARALEIALTRTPDGHRYVERRDFTTDYDAAMKTLDKLRMEQA' A
#
# COMPACT_ATOMS: atom_id res chain seq x y z
N MET A 1 10.28 21.30 2.98
CA MET A 1 9.44 20.26 2.35
C MET A 1 8.80 19.46 3.47
N GLU A 2 7.48 19.35 3.47
CA GLU A 2 6.76 18.46 4.37
C GLU A 2 7.27 17.03 4.17
N PHE A 3 7.67 16.32 5.23
CA PHE A 3 8.22 14.97 5.13
C PHE A 3 7.12 14.00 4.66
N LYS A 4 6.98 13.83 3.34
CA LYS A 4 6.09 12.84 2.75
C LYS A 4 6.80 11.48 2.75
N ARG A 5 6.28 10.51 3.51
CA ARG A 5 6.86 9.16 3.55
C ARG A 5 6.61 8.46 2.22
N LEU A 6 7.55 7.60 1.82
CA LEU A 6 7.39 6.80 0.60
C LEU A 6 6.14 5.93 0.68
N SER A 7 5.88 5.30 1.84
CA SER A 7 4.70 4.46 2.08
C SER A 7 3.39 5.20 1.81
N ASP A 8 3.27 6.46 2.22
CA ASP A 8 2.06 7.28 1.99
C ASP A 8 1.81 7.48 0.48
N ARG A 9 2.89 7.69 -0.30
CA ARG A 9 2.80 7.85 -1.76
C ARG A 9 2.47 6.54 -2.46
N VAL A 10 3.01 5.43 -1.99
CA VAL A 10 2.73 4.11 -2.56
C VAL A 10 1.30 3.70 -2.23
N LEU A 11 0.81 3.96 -1.02
CA LEU A 11 -0.59 3.69 -0.65
C LEU A 11 -1.56 4.52 -1.48
N TYR A 12 -1.29 5.81 -1.68
CA TYR A 12 -2.12 6.65 -2.55
C TYR A 12 -2.16 6.14 -4.00
N ALA A 13 -1.01 5.76 -4.55
CA ALA A 13 -0.95 5.18 -5.90
C ALA A 13 -1.71 3.85 -5.97
N LEU A 14 -1.61 3.01 -4.92
CA LEU A 14 -2.34 1.75 -4.84
C LEU A 14 -3.85 2.00 -4.87
N GLN A 15 -4.35 2.93 -4.05
CA GLN A 15 -5.77 3.30 -4.03
C GLN A 15 -6.25 3.74 -5.42
N LEU A 16 -5.48 4.60 -6.11
CA LEU A 16 -5.81 5.03 -7.47
C LEU A 16 -5.85 3.86 -8.47
N SER A 17 -4.90 2.92 -8.39
CA SER A 17 -4.91 1.74 -9.28
C SER A 17 -6.10 0.81 -9.01
N LEU A 18 -6.53 0.71 -7.75
CA LEU A 18 -7.71 -0.08 -7.37
C LEU A 18 -9.00 0.58 -7.88
N GLU A 19 -9.12 1.91 -7.79
CA GLU A 19 -10.23 2.67 -8.40
C GLU A 19 -10.30 2.46 -9.93
N GLN A 20 -9.14 2.29 -10.57
CA GLN A 20 -9.01 2.03 -12.00
C GLN A 20 -9.20 0.56 -12.38
N ASN A 21 -9.37 -0.34 -11.40
CA ASN A 21 -9.45 -1.80 -11.57
C ASN A 21 -8.23 -2.42 -12.29
N ASP A 22 -7.06 -1.78 -12.20
CA ASP A 22 -5.81 -2.30 -12.77
C ASP A 22 -5.13 -3.24 -11.78
N LEU A 23 -5.54 -4.51 -11.80
CA LEU A 23 -5.01 -5.53 -10.88
C LEU A 23 -3.49 -5.67 -10.98
N VAL A 24 -2.96 -5.64 -12.20
CA VAL A 24 -1.55 -5.85 -12.50
C VAL A 24 -0.67 -4.72 -11.92
N VAL A 25 -1.16 -3.49 -11.91
CA VAL A 25 -0.50 -2.36 -11.24
C VAL A 25 -0.74 -2.43 -9.73
N SER A 26 -1.95 -2.72 -9.27
CA SER A 26 -2.27 -2.82 -7.85
C SER A 26 -1.41 -3.85 -7.12
N GLU A 27 -1.14 -5.02 -7.72
CA GLU A 27 -0.28 -6.03 -7.11
C GLU A 27 1.16 -5.56 -6.94
N ARG A 28 1.70 -4.84 -7.94
CA ARG A 28 3.06 -4.28 -7.86
C ARG A 28 3.15 -3.21 -6.78
N LEU A 29 2.12 -2.37 -6.67
CA LEU A 29 2.07 -1.31 -5.66
C LEU A 29 1.89 -1.87 -4.25
N ALA A 30 1.07 -2.91 -4.08
CA ALA A 30 0.92 -3.61 -2.80
C ALA A 30 2.26 -4.19 -2.32
N ARG A 31 3.03 -4.82 -3.24
CA ARG A 31 4.36 -5.33 -2.90
C ARG A 31 5.35 -4.19 -2.58
N ALA A 32 5.32 -3.11 -3.35
CA ALA A 32 6.15 -1.94 -3.08
C ALA A 32 5.82 -1.31 -1.72
N LEU A 33 4.54 -1.33 -1.32
CA LEU A 33 4.07 -0.79 -0.07
C LEU A 33 4.59 -1.61 1.12
N GLU A 34 4.49 -2.93 1.05
CA GLU A 34 5.06 -3.85 2.04
C GLU A 34 6.56 -3.58 2.26
N ILE A 35 7.32 -3.38 1.18
CA ILE A 35 8.75 -3.05 1.25
C ILE A 35 8.96 -1.66 1.90
N ALA A 36 8.15 -0.68 1.54
CA ALA A 36 8.26 0.68 2.09
C ALA A 36 7.91 0.75 3.58
N LEU A 37 7.03 -0.14 4.08
CA LEU A 37 6.65 -0.24 5.49
C LEU A 37 7.67 -1.02 6.32
N THR A 38 8.34 -1.99 5.72
CA THR A 38 9.33 -2.86 6.40
C THR A 38 10.75 -2.30 6.37
N ARG A 39 11.06 -1.34 5.49
CA ARG A 39 12.41 -0.79 5.30
C ARG A 39 12.58 0.58 5.98
N THR A 40 13.24 0.59 7.13
CA THR A 40 13.84 1.82 7.68
C THR A 40 15.22 2.08 7.03
N PRO A 41 15.66 3.34 6.89
CA PRO A 41 17.02 3.67 6.43
C PRO A 41 18.14 3.03 7.28
N ASP A 42 17.83 2.64 8.50
CA ASP A 42 18.73 2.28 9.60
C ASP A 42 18.57 0.82 10.09
N GLY A 43 17.73 0.00 9.45
CA GLY A 43 17.68 -1.46 9.66
C GLY A 43 16.98 -1.95 10.94
N HIS A 44 16.41 -1.05 11.75
CA HIS A 44 15.60 -1.41 12.91
C HIS A 44 14.11 -1.54 12.55
N ARG A 45 13.45 -2.62 13.02
CA ARG A 45 12.02 -2.89 12.80
C ARG A 45 11.16 -1.77 13.38
N TYR A 46 10.48 -1.02 12.51
CA TYR A 46 9.57 0.04 12.92
C TYR A 46 8.17 -0.54 13.22
N VAL A 47 7.51 0.04 14.23
CA VAL A 47 6.14 -0.29 14.67
C VAL A 47 5.18 0.70 14.00
N GLU A 48 4.30 0.21 13.14
CA GLU A 48 3.27 1.01 12.47
C GLU A 48 2.36 1.72 13.48
N ARG A 49 2.08 3.02 13.26
CA ARG A 49 1.09 3.77 14.03
C ARG A 49 -0.29 3.64 13.38
N ARG A 50 -1.31 3.58 14.25
CA ARG A 50 -2.74 3.28 13.99
C ARG A 50 -3.45 4.03 12.86
N ASP A 51 -2.94 5.17 12.38
CA ASP A 51 -3.62 5.90 11.30
C ASP A 51 -3.34 5.31 9.92
N PHE A 52 -2.19 4.62 9.75
CA PHE A 52 -1.86 3.93 8.51
C PHE A 52 -2.66 2.64 8.34
N THR A 53 -3.05 1.99 9.45
CA THR A 53 -3.67 0.66 9.42
C THR A 53 -5.04 0.68 8.76
N THR A 54 -5.88 1.70 9.00
CA THR A 54 -7.25 1.72 8.45
C THR A 54 -7.27 1.83 6.93
N ASP A 55 -6.52 2.78 6.37
CA ASP A 55 -6.48 2.99 4.91
C ASP A 55 -5.74 1.85 4.21
N TYR A 56 -4.72 1.29 4.85
CA TYR A 56 -4.03 0.09 4.39
C TYR A 56 -4.98 -1.12 4.33
N ASP A 57 -5.67 -1.42 5.43
CA ASP A 57 -6.58 -2.57 5.53
C ASP A 57 -7.71 -2.45 4.50
N ALA A 58 -8.25 -1.25 4.30
CA ALA A 58 -9.26 -0.98 3.27
C ALA A 58 -8.73 -1.22 1.85
N ALA A 59 -7.50 -0.76 1.56
CA ALA A 59 -6.86 -0.99 0.26
C ALA A 59 -6.59 -2.49 0.02
N MET A 60 -6.09 -3.22 1.02
CA MET A 60 -5.83 -4.66 0.92
C MET A 60 -7.12 -5.45 0.69
N LYS A 61 -8.19 -5.12 1.42
CA LYS A 61 -9.50 -5.75 1.21
C LYS A 61 -10.05 -5.51 -0.20
N THR A 62 -9.83 -4.31 -0.74
CA THR A 62 -10.25 -3.98 -2.11
C THR A 62 -9.42 -4.74 -3.14
N LEU A 63 -8.11 -4.88 -2.91
CA LEU A 63 -7.23 -5.69 -3.76
C LEU A 63 -7.67 -7.16 -3.77
N ASP A 64 -8.01 -7.74 -2.63
CA ASP A 64 -8.48 -9.13 -2.56
C ASP A 64 -9.80 -9.32 -3.30
N LYS A 65 -10.72 -8.35 -3.22
CA LYS A 65 -11.95 -8.36 -4.02
C LYS A 65 -11.64 -8.32 -5.51
N LEU A 66 -10.74 -7.44 -5.95
CA LEU A 66 -10.35 -7.31 -7.35
C LEU A 66 -9.68 -8.59 -7.88
N ARG A 67 -8.85 -9.25 -7.06
CA ARG A 67 -8.27 -10.56 -7.38
C ARG A 67 -9.34 -11.61 -7.62
N MET A 68 -10.39 -11.65 -6.80
CA MET A 68 -11.50 -12.59 -6.96
C MET A 68 -12.33 -12.31 -8.22
N GLU A 69 -12.47 -11.04 -8.62
CA GLU A 69 -13.25 -10.65 -9.80
C GLU A 69 -12.53 -10.91 -11.13
N GLN A 70 -11.19 -10.99 -11.11
CA GLN A 70 -10.36 -11.18 -12.31
C GLN A 70 -9.61 -12.53 -12.35
N ALA A 71 -9.91 -13.44 -11.41
CA ALA A 71 -9.42 -14.82 -11.39
C ALA A 71 -10.26 -15.73 -12.28
#